data_AF-A0AAV4WBE9-F1
#
_entry.id   AF-A0AAV4WBE9-F1
#
_cell.length_a   1.000
_cell.length_b   1.000
_cell.length_c   1.000
_cell.angle_alpha   90.00
_cell.angle_beta   90.00
_cell.angle_gamma   90.00
#
_symmetry.space_group_name_H-M   'P 1'
#
loop_
_entity.id
_entity.type
_entity.pdbx_description
1 polymer ?
#
loop_
_entity_poly.entity_id
_entity_poly.type
_entity_poly.pdbx_seq_one_letter_code
_entity_poly.pdbx_strand_id
1 'polypeptide(L)'
;MEIGKIVMPGDVLLDISSVQDKSENIIFGPGMKREDNKIIAIKCGILKKNSSKVYYIDNHQNRYVPCRGENVIGIVLKKGTDEAVVDIGSSEPAIADLLSFEGATKRNKPALKIFLPNSPILKRLGITIPYEIAIGVNGRIWVKSTTIEKTLVLVQALSVLEYATSTEIELMCDHFSTIHVS
;
A
#
# COMPACT_ATOMS: atom_id res chain seq x y z
N MET A 1 6.85 12.48 -23.06
CA MET A 1 5.82 12.05 -22.10
C MET A 1 5.47 13.21 -21.20
N GLU A 2 4.22 13.67 -21.19
CA GLU A 2 3.75 14.71 -20.26
C GLU A 2 3.35 14.06 -18.93
N ILE A 3 3.93 14.52 -17.82
CA ILE A 3 3.64 14.02 -16.48
C ILE A 3 2.33 14.66 -15.99
N GLY A 4 1.51 13.89 -15.28
CA GLY A 4 0.21 14.35 -14.78
C GLY A 4 -0.95 14.18 -15.77
N LYS A 5 -0.66 13.71 -16.98
CA LYS A 5 -1.69 13.38 -17.97
C LYS A 5 -2.46 12.11 -17.55
N ILE A 6 -3.77 12.15 -17.75
CA ILE A 6 -4.63 10.97 -17.64
C ILE A 6 -4.42 10.12 -18.90
N VAL A 7 -4.10 8.84 -18.68
CA VAL A 7 -3.83 7.87 -19.74
C VAL A 7 -4.87 6.76 -19.68
N MET A 8 -5.25 6.25 -20.85
CA MET A 8 -6.20 5.17 -21.01
C MET A 8 -5.51 3.91 -21.52
N PRO A 9 -6.04 2.71 -21.25
CA PRO A 9 -5.52 1.48 -21.83
C PRO A 9 -5.52 1.55 -23.36
N GLY A 10 -4.37 1.25 -23.97
CA GLY A 10 -4.14 1.34 -25.41
C GLY A 10 -3.44 2.63 -25.87
N ASP A 11 -3.33 3.64 -25.01
CA ASP A 11 -2.59 4.86 -25.35
C ASP A 11 -1.09 4.56 -25.54
N VAL A 12 -0.53 5.05 -26.64
CA VAL A 12 0.91 4.98 -26.92
C VAL A 12 1.60 6.13 -26.19
N LEU A 13 2.46 5.79 -25.23
CA LEU A 13 3.16 6.75 -24.37
C LEU A 13 4.52 7.16 -24.94
N LEU A 14 5.21 6.24 -25.62
CA LEU A 14 6.51 6.48 -26.24
C LEU A 14 6.79 5.47 -27.35
N ASP A 15 7.17 5.97 -28.51
CA ASP A 15 7.76 5.17 -29.58
C ASP A 15 9.28 5.18 -29.43
N ILE A 16 9.87 4.02 -29.17
CA ILE A 16 11.31 3.82 -28.96
C ILE A 16 12.09 4.13 -30.25
N SER A 17 11.47 3.96 -31.42
CA SER A 17 12.09 4.22 -32.73
C SER A 17 12.36 5.70 -33.02
N SER A 18 11.66 6.63 -32.37
CA SER A 18 11.87 8.08 -32.54
C SER A 18 12.85 8.68 -31.54
N VAL A 19 13.35 7.89 -30.58
CA VAL A 19 14.31 8.34 -29.57
C VAL A 19 15.73 8.12 -30.08
N GLN A 20 16.34 9.19 -30.61
CA GLN A 20 17.73 9.19 -31.11
C GLN A 20 18.79 9.34 -29.99
N ASP A 21 18.39 9.62 -28.75
CA ASP A 21 19.29 9.81 -27.62
C ASP A 21 19.54 8.51 -26.84
N LYS A 22 20.73 7.96 -27.03
CA LYS A 22 21.21 6.67 -26.52
C LYS A 22 21.61 6.62 -25.04
N SER A 23 21.27 7.58 -24.19
CA SER A 23 22.05 7.79 -22.95
C SER A 23 21.32 7.74 -21.60
N GLU A 24 20.06 7.31 -21.49
CA GLU A 24 19.48 7.01 -20.17
C GLU A 24 18.61 5.76 -20.14
N ASN A 25 18.97 4.80 -19.26
CA ASN A 25 18.13 3.65 -18.95
C ASN A 25 16.88 4.11 -18.19
N ILE A 26 15.76 4.19 -18.91
CA ILE A 26 14.44 4.48 -18.34
C ILE A 26 13.83 3.16 -17.85
N ILE A 27 13.31 3.17 -16.62
CA ILE A 27 12.61 2.03 -16.04
C ILE A 27 11.10 2.29 -16.15
N PHE A 28 10.39 1.35 -16.75
CA PHE A 28 8.93 1.36 -16.81
C PHE A 28 8.39 0.49 -15.68
N GLY A 29 7.67 1.14 -14.78
CA GLY A 29 7.01 0.55 -13.64
C GLY A 29 5.60 0.03 -13.98
N PRO A 30 4.76 -0.19 -12.96
CA PRO A 30 3.45 -0.79 -13.13
C PRO A 30 2.51 0.05 -14.01
N GLY A 31 1.62 -0.64 -14.72
CA GLY A 31 0.59 -0.05 -15.58
C GLY A 31 1.04 0.21 -17.02
N MET A 32 2.31 -0.02 -17.34
CA MET A 32 2.86 0.14 -18.70
C MET A 32 3.38 -1.21 -19.20
N LYS A 33 3.29 -1.43 -20.51
CA LYS A 33 3.83 -2.61 -21.18
C LYS A 33 4.60 -2.17 -22.42
N ARG A 34 5.72 -2.84 -22.69
CA ARG A 34 6.43 -2.71 -23.96
C ARG A 34 5.82 -3.69 -24.95
N GLU A 35 5.31 -3.16 -26.06
CA GLU A 35 4.94 -3.93 -27.25
C GLU A 35 5.83 -3.49 -28.40
N ASP A 36 6.68 -4.40 -28.87
CA ASP A 36 7.69 -4.15 -29.90
C ASP A 36 8.58 -2.93 -29.56
N ASN A 37 8.45 -1.88 -30.38
CA ASN A 37 9.12 -0.59 -30.24
C ASN A 37 8.23 0.49 -29.64
N LYS A 38 7.09 0.12 -29.07
CA LYS A 38 6.12 1.06 -28.47
C LYS A 38 5.93 0.74 -27.00
N ILE A 39 5.69 1.77 -26.23
CA ILE A 39 5.32 1.67 -24.83
C ILE A 39 3.87 2.08 -24.74
N ILE A 40 3.04 1.13 -24.35
CA ILE A 40 1.61 1.30 -24.25
C ILE A 40 1.17 1.30 -22.79
N ALA A 41 0.15 2.10 -22.50
CA ALA A 41 -0.57 2.02 -21.24
C ALA A 41 -1.47 0.77 -21.25
N ILE A 42 -1.38 -0.06 -20.21
CA ILE A 42 -2.29 -1.21 -20.01
C ILE A 42 -3.31 -0.94 -18.90
N LYS A 43 -3.12 0.13 -18.13
CA LYS A 43 -4.05 0.57 -17.07
C LYS A 43 -4.44 2.02 -17.31
N CYS A 44 -5.64 2.38 -16.90
CA CYS A 44 -6.04 3.78 -16.78
C CYS A 44 -5.36 4.39 -15.54
N GLY A 45 -5.13 5.70 -15.59
CA GLY A 45 -4.61 6.41 -14.42
C GLY A 45 -3.84 7.66 -14.76
N ILE A 46 -3.13 8.19 -13.78
CA ILE A 46 -2.30 9.39 -13.94
C ILE A 46 -0.86 8.95 -14.17
N LEU A 47 -0.25 9.40 -15.28
CA LEU A 47 1.15 9.13 -15.55
C LEU A 47 2.03 9.92 -14.57
N LYS A 48 2.73 9.21 -13.70
CA LYS A 48 3.66 9.77 -12.71
C LYS A 48 5.09 9.33 -12.97
N LYS A 49 6.02 10.11 -12.44
CA LYS A 49 7.46 9.86 -12.53
C LYS A 49 8.07 9.95 -11.14
N ASN A 50 8.77 8.91 -10.72
CA ASN A 50 9.63 8.92 -9.52
C ASN A 50 11.09 9.11 -9.92
N SER A 51 12.00 9.31 -8.95
CA SER A 51 13.47 9.28 -9.04
C SER A 51 14.05 9.47 -10.46
N SER A 52 13.75 10.60 -11.11
CA SER A 52 14.11 11.01 -12.49
C SER A 52 14.06 10.00 -13.66
N LYS A 53 13.81 8.70 -13.43
CA LYS A 53 14.02 7.60 -14.39
C LYS A 53 12.96 6.50 -14.31
N VAL A 54 12.08 6.52 -13.30
CA VAL A 54 11.02 5.51 -13.15
C VAL A 54 9.67 6.13 -13.50
N TYR A 55 9.04 5.65 -14.57
CA TYR A 55 7.69 6.04 -14.96
C TYR A 55 6.69 4.97 -14.53
N TYR A 56 5.54 5.37 -13.99
CA TYR A 56 4.48 4.45 -13.59
C TYR A 56 3.13 5.11 -13.78
N ILE A 57 2.10 4.28 -13.97
CA ILE A 57 0.71 4.76 -14.00
C ILE A 57 0.14 4.55 -12.61
N ASP A 58 -0.24 5.66 -11.97
CA ASP A 58 -0.95 5.61 -10.71
C ASP A 58 -2.42 5.27 -10.98
N ASN A 59 -2.82 4.08 -10.54
CA ASN A 59 -4.15 3.53 -10.76
C ASN A 59 -4.77 3.15 -9.41
N HIS A 60 -6.00 3.58 -9.18
CA HIS A 60 -6.76 3.20 -8.00
C HIS A 60 -7.30 1.77 -8.17
N GLN A 61 -6.59 0.78 -7.62
CA GLN A 61 -6.97 -0.63 -7.69
C GLN A 61 -7.16 -1.23 -6.29
N ASN A 62 -8.30 -1.88 -6.07
CA ASN A 62 -8.59 -2.55 -4.80
C ASN A 62 -7.99 -3.98 -4.74
N ARG A 63 -7.54 -4.53 -5.87
CA ARG A 63 -6.88 -5.84 -5.91
C ARG A 63 -5.38 -5.68 -5.78
N TYR A 64 -4.81 -6.34 -4.79
CA TYR A 64 -3.37 -6.35 -4.58
C TYR A 64 -2.66 -7.21 -5.64
N VAL A 65 -1.54 -6.72 -6.14
CA VAL A 65 -0.67 -7.46 -7.07
C VAL A 65 0.64 -7.73 -6.33
N PRO A 66 0.95 -9.00 -5.99
CA PRO A 66 2.11 -9.33 -5.18
C PRO A 66 3.43 -8.92 -5.85
N CYS A 67 4.28 -8.21 -5.10
CA CYS A 67 5.64 -7.87 -5.51
C CYS A 67 6.65 -8.34 -4.45
N ARG A 68 7.86 -8.71 -4.90
CA ARG A 68 8.94 -9.16 -3.99
C ARG A 68 9.39 -8.01 -3.09
N GLY A 69 9.61 -8.31 -1.81
CA GLY A 69 10.14 -7.35 -0.83
C GLY A 69 9.09 -6.43 -0.21
N GLU A 70 7.80 -6.71 -0.40
CA GLU A 70 6.70 -5.96 0.21
C GLU A 70 6.18 -6.65 1.47
N ASN A 71 5.75 -5.86 2.47
CA ASN A 71 5.07 -6.41 3.65
C ASN A 71 3.56 -6.36 3.45
N VAL A 72 2.92 -7.52 3.57
CA VAL A 72 1.49 -7.72 3.38
C VAL A 72 0.87 -8.39 4.60
N ILE A 73 -0.42 -8.17 4.82
CA ILE A 73 -1.17 -8.86 5.87
C ILE A 73 -1.97 -10.00 5.24
N GLY A 74 -1.66 -11.22 5.64
CA GLY A 74 -2.33 -12.43 5.17
C GLY A 74 -3.26 -13.04 6.22
N ILE A 75 -4.29 -13.73 5.76
CA ILE A 75 -5.19 -14.54 6.60
C ILE A 75 -4.95 -16.01 6.26
N VAL A 76 -4.63 -16.84 7.25
CA VAL A 76 -4.42 -18.28 7.03
C VAL A 76 -5.76 -18.93 6.66
N LEU A 77 -5.84 -19.51 5.46
CA LEU A 77 -7.00 -20.25 4.98
C LEU A 77 -6.91 -21.73 5.36
N LYS A 78 -5.76 -22.34 5.10
CA LYS A 78 -5.50 -23.76 5.35
C LYS A 78 -4.10 -23.93 5.90
N LYS A 79 -3.97 -24.79 6.90
CA LYS A 79 -2.69 -25.19 7.47
C LYS A 79 -2.37 -26.60 6.97
N GLY A 80 -1.31 -26.74 6.20
CA GLY A 80 -0.67 -28.01 5.87
C GLY A 80 0.36 -28.41 6.94
N THR A 81 1.19 -29.40 6.62
CA THR A 81 2.23 -29.90 7.54
C THR A 81 3.34 -28.87 7.73
N ASP A 82 3.96 -28.43 6.64
CA ASP A 82 5.05 -27.45 6.64
C ASP A 82 4.70 -26.15 5.88
N GLU A 83 3.55 -26.13 5.19
CA GLU A 83 3.08 -24.99 4.41
C GLU A 83 1.73 -24.50 4.91
N ALA A 84 1.51 -23.19 4.92
CA ALA A 84 0.22 -22.57 5.15
C ALA A 84 -0.25 -21.86 3.87
N VAL A 85 -1.48 -22.13 3.47
CA VAL A 85 -2.16 -21.36 2.41
C VAL A 85 -2.75 -20.12 3.05
N VAL A 86 -2.32 -18.95 2.58
CA VAL A 86 -2.61 -17.64 3.15
C VAL A 86 -3.26 -16.77 2.08
N ASP A 87 -4.45 -16.25 2.37
CA ASP A 87 -5.07 -15.23 1.54
C ASP A 87 -4.42 -13.87 1.80
N ILE A 88 -3.86 -13.25 0.76
CA ILE A 88 -3.25 -11.91 0.80
C ILE A 88 -4.06 -10.87 -0.02
N GLY A 89 -5.21 -11.24 -0.58
CA GLY A 89 -6.02 -10.33 -1.41
C GLY A 89 -5.53 -10.16 -2.85
N SER A 90 -4.70 -11.09 -3.34
CA SER A 90 -4.31 -11.21 -4.74
C SER A 90 -5.28 -12.07 -5.55
N SER A 91 -5.02 -12.24 -6.85
CA SER A 91 -5.79 -13.15 -7.71
C SER A 91 -5.74 -14.62 -7.25
N GLU A 92 -4.68 -15.01 -6.54
CA GLU A 92 -4.43 -16.35 -6.03
C GLU A 92 -3.93 -16.27 -4.58
N PRO A 93 -4.28 -17.20 -3.68
CA PRO A 93 -3.70 -17.23 -2.34
C PRO A 93 -2.20 -17.50 -2.38
N ALA A 94 -1.47 -16.95 -1.42
CA ALA A 94 -0.05 -17.19 -1.24
C ALA A 94 0.19 -18.47 -0.43
N ILE A 95 1.38 -19.05 -0.60
CA ILE A 95 1.87 -20.15 0.23
C ILE A 95 3.00 -19.61 1.10
N ALA A 96 2.89 -19.82 2.40
CA ALA A 96 3.90 -19.43 3.36
C ALA A 96 4.46 -20.69 4.04
N ASP A 97 5.78 -20.85 3.99
CA ASP A 97 6.48 -21.92 4.69
C ASP A 97 6.51 -21.62 6.21
N LEU A 98 6.08 -22.59 7.02
CA LEU A 98 6.00 -22.45 8.47
C LEU A 98 7.39 -22.40 9.12
N LEU A 99 8.40 -23.00 8.47
CA LEU A 99 9.79 -23.03 8.95
C LEU A 99 10.54 -21.73 8.66
N SER A 100 10.10 -20.99 7.65
CA SER A 100 10.67 -19.70 7.25
C SER A 100 10.34 -18.54 8.21
N PHE A 101 9.52 -18.78 9.24
CA PHE A 101 9.28 -17.82 10.32
C PHE A 101 10.36 -17.96 11.41
N GLU A 102 11.18 -16.92 11.55
CA GLU A 102 12.26 -16.88 12.54
C GLU A 102 11.70 -16.93 13.97
N GLY A 103 11.77 -18.10 14.61
CA GLY A 103 11.57 -18.28 16.04
C GLY A 103 10.13 -18.09 16.55
N ALA A 104 9.26 -19.08 16.33
CA ALA A 104 7.95 -19.21 16.97
C ALA A 104 8.04 -19.23 18.52
N THR A 105 8.24 -18.07 19.13
CA THR A 105 8.12 -17.79 20.56
C THR A 105 7.54 -16.39 20.73
N LYS A 106 6.57 -16.26 21.66
CA LYS A 106 5.71 -15.07 21.88
C LYS A 106 6.43 -13.77 22.31
N ARG A 107 7.72 -13.60 22.02
CA ARG A 107 8.54 -12.50 22.57
C ARG A 107 9.27 -11.66 21.55
N ASN A 108 9.40 -12.12 20.30
CA ASN A 108 10.06 -11.31 19.28
C ASN A 108 9.01 -10.58 18.44
N LYS A 109 8.82 -9.29 18.70
CA LYS A 109 8.02 -8.41 17.84
C LYS A 109 8.93 -7.97 16.69
N PRO A 110 8.72 -8.46 15.45
CA PRO A 110 9.46 -7.92 14.32
C PRO A 110 9.13 -6.42 14.20
N ALA A 111 10.16 -5.59 14.07
CA ALA A 111 10.00 -4.16 13.85
C ALA A 111 9.42 -3.93 12.44
N LEU A 112 8.09 -3.88 12.36
CA LEU A 112 7.39 -3.54 11.13
C LEU A 112 7.73 -2.09 10.77
N LYS A 113 8.53 -1.92 9.72
CA LYS A 113 8.76 -0.62 9.11
C LYS A 113 7.40 -0.14 8.57
N ILE A 114 6.75 0.74 9.32
CA ILE A 114 5.47 1.34 8.93
C ILE A 114 5.75 2.08 7.62
N PHE A 115 5.13 1.66 6.52
CA PHE A 115 5.31 2.27 5.20
C PHE A 115 4.85 3.74 5.14
N LEU A 116 4.17 4.20 6.17
CA LEU A 116 3.76 5.59 6.38
C LEU A 116 4.39 6.13 7.68
N PRO A 117 5.71 6.36 7.76
CA PRO A 117 6.36 6.90 8.96
C PRO A 117 5.93 8.34 9.29
N ASN A 118 5.16 8.99 8.40
CA ASN A 118 4.81 10.40 8.48
C ASN A 118 3.32 10.73 8.30
N SER A 119 2.40 9.78 8.48
CA SER A 119 0.97 10.16 8.51
C SER A 119 0.66 10.96 9.79
N PRO A 120 0.22 12.24 9.69
CA PRO A 120 -0.03 13.09 10.85
C PRO A 120 -1.06 12.49 11.81
N ILE A 121 -2.05 11.78 11.25
CA ILE A 121 -3.15 11.22 12.00
C ILE A 121 -2.78 9.99 12.83
N LEU A 122 -1.93 9.08 12.32
CA LEU A 122 -1.48 7.94 13.13
C LEU A 122 -0.61 8.44 14.30
N LYS A 123 0.22 9.47 14.06
CA LYS A 123 0.99 10.07 15.15
C LYS A 123 0.07 10.69 16.21
N ARG A 124 -0.96 11.44 15.80
CA ARG A 124 -1.92 12.07 16.72
C ARG A 124 -2.78 11.06 17.47
N LEU A 125 -3.33 10.05 16.77
CA LEU A 125 -4.07 8.95 17.40
C LEU A 125 -3.20 8.21 18.42
N GLY A 126 -1.91 8.01 18.14
CA GLY A 126 -0.98 7.34 19.05
C GLY A 126 -0.68 8.11 20.33
N ILE A 127 -0.87 9.43 20.34
CA ILE A 127 -0.79 10.26 21.56
C ILE A 127 -2.05 10.07 22.40
N THR A 128 -3.22 10.03 21.76
CA THR A 128 -4.53 9.94 22.45
C THR A 128 -4.81 8.54 22.99
N ILE A 129 -4.59 7.51 22.16
CA ILE A 129 -4.96 6.12 22.44
C ILE A 129 -3.73 5.24 22.22
N PRO A 130 -3.27 4.47 23.22
CA PRO A 130 -2.25 3.46 22.98
C PRO A 130 -2.84 2.33 22.14
N TYR A 131 -2.21 2.02 21.01
CA TYR A 131 -2.61 0.92 20.12
C TYR A 131 -1.41 0.28 19.42
N GLU A 132 -1.64 -0.94 18.93
CA GLU A 132 -0.78 -1.65 18.00
C GLU A 132 -1.43 -1.61 16.62
N ILE A 133 -0.62 -1.40 15.58
CA ILE A 133 -1.09 -1.37 14.19
C ILE A 133 -0.12 -2.15 13.31
N ALA A 134 -0.67 -2.90 12.36
CA ALA A 134 0.04 -3.41 11.20
C ALA A 134 -0.69 -2.94 9.94
N ILE A 135 0.08 -2.45 8.96
CA ILE A 135 -0.44 -2.00 7.66
C ILE A 135 0.25 -2.84 6.60
N GLY A 136 -0.55 -3.57 5.81
CA GLY A 136 -0.07 -4.27 4.63
C GLY A 136 -0.29 -3.44 3.38
N VAL A 137 0.67 -3.47 2.45
CA VAL A 137 0.54 -2.78 1.15
C VAL A 137 -0.61 -3.36 0.29
N ASN A 138 -1.18 -4.48 0.71
CA ASN A 138 -2.35 -5.11 0.13
C ASN A 138 -3.69 -4.47 0.58
N GLY A 139 -3.66 -3.28 1.17
CA GLY A 139 -4.86 -2.55 1.60
C GLY A 139 -5.49 -3.10 2.87
N ARG A 140 -4.82 -4.03 3.57
CA ARG A 140 -5.29 -4.59 4.83
C ARG A 140 -4.62 -3.91 6.00
N ILE A 141 -5.42 -3.55 7.00
CA ILE A 141 -4.96 -2.90 8.23
C ILE A 141 -5.45 -3.74 9.41
N TRP A 142 -4.53 -4.06 10.32
CA TRP A 142 -4.84 -4.70 11.59
C TRP A 142 -4.55 -3.72 12.73
N VAL A 143 -5.51 -3.54 13.63
CA VAL A 143 -5.41 -2.61 14.77
C VAL A 143 -5.87 -3.30 16.05
N LYS A 144 -5.20 -3.01 17.15
CA LYS A 144 -5.58 -3.46 18.48
C LYS A 144 -5.27 -2.38 19.53
N SER A 145 -6.24 -2.04 20.37
CA SER A 145 -6.03 -1.20 21.55
C SER A 145 -6.26 -1.99 22.85
N THR A 146 -6.24 -1.31 24.00
CA THR A 146 -6.43 -1.92 25.32
C THR A 146 -7.87 -2.33 25.59
N THR A 147 -8.84 -1.58 25.05
CA THR A 147 -10.28 -1.89 25.16
C THR A 147 -10.92 -2.03 23.78
N ILE A 148 -12.04 -2.76 23.73
CA ILE A 148 -12.82 -2.95 22.50
C ILE A 148 -13.36 -1.59 22.01
N GLU A 149 -13.84 -0.75 22.91
CA GLU A 149 -14.35 0.59 22.61
C GLU A 149 -13.30 1.45 21.90
N LYS A 150 -12.08 1.51 22.45
CA LYS A 150 -10.97 2.24 21.83
C LYS A 150 -10.59 1.66 20.47
N THR A 151 -10.62 0.34 20.35
CA THR A 151 -10.36 -0.34 19.07
C THR A 151 -11.44 -0.01 18.03
N LEU A 152 -12.72 0.06 18.43
CA LEU A 152 -13.82 0.42 17.56
C LEU A 152 -13.71 1.87 17.06
N VAL A 153 -13.37 2.80 17.95
CA VAL A 153 -13.12 4.21 17.58
C VAL A 153 -11.98 4.32 16.57
N LEU A 154 -10.89 3.57 16.77
CA LEU A 154 -9.77 3.54 15.82
C LEU A 154 -10.17 2.99 14.45
N VAL A 155 -10.94 1.90 14.41
CA VAL A 155 -11.42 1.32 13.15
C VAL A 155 -12.32 2.32 12.42
N GLN A 156 -13.26 2.95 13.13
CA GLN A 156 -14.15 3.94 12.55
C GLN A 156 -13.39 5.15 12.00
N ALA A 157 -12.41 5.65 12.76
CA ALA A 157 -11.55 6.74 12.32
C ALA A 157 -10.82 6.35 11.02
N LEU A 158 -10.17 5.18 10.99
CA LEU A 158 -9.42 4.71 9.83
C LEU A 158 -10.28 4.49 8.58
N SER A 159 -11.51 4.00 8.73
CA SER A 159 -12.43 3.83 7.60
C SER A 159 -12.87 5.14 6.98
N VAL A 160 -13.08 6.18 7.80
CA VAL A 160 -13.44 7.53 7.29
C VAL A 160 -12.26 8.16 6.55
N LEU A 161 -11.03 7.88 6.99
CA LEU A 161 -9.82 8.47 6.38
C LEU A 161 -9.53 8.02 4.95
N GLU A 162 -10.05 6.87 4.52
CA GLU A 162 -9.90 6.41 3.14
C GLU A 162 -10.52 7.40 2.14
N TYR A 163 -11.59 8.08 2.55
CA TYR A 163 -12.36 9.01 1.70
C TYR A 163 -12.16 10.48 2.10
N ALA A 164 -11.47 10.73 3.21
CA ALA A 164 -11.30 12.08 3.74
C ALA A 164 -10.27 12.88 2.93
N THR A 165 -10.63 14.11 2.61
CA THR A 165 -9.71 15.12 2.06
C THR A 165 -8.73 15.60 3.13
N SER A 166 -7.58 16.15 2.72
CA SER A 166 -6.55 16.64 3.64
C SER A 166 -7.08 17.58 4.74
N THR A 167 -8.07 18.40 4.41
CA THR A 167 -8.73 19.33 5.35
C THR A 167 -9.64 18.62 6.36
N GLU A 168 -10.38 17.60 5.93
CA GLU A 168 -11.24 16.82 6.82
C GLU A 168 -10.40 15.98 7.79
N ILE A 169 -9.25 15.49 7.35
CA ILE A 169 -8.28 14.78 8.20
C ILE A 169 -7.80 15.67 9.35
N GLU A 170 -7.55 16.96 9.08
CA GLU A 170 -7.16 17.92 10.11
C GLU A 170 -8.28 18.18 11.11
N LEU A 171 -9.51 18.40 10.65
CA LEU A 171 -10.68 18.59 11.51
C LEU A 171 -10.96 17.36 12.40
N MET A 172 -10.82 16.16 11.84
CA MET A 172 -10.95 14.91 12.59
C MET A 172 -9.87 14.81 13.67
N CYS A 173 -8.63 15.16 13.36
CA CYS A 173 -7.53 15.18 14.33
C CYS A 173 -7.84 16.11 15.52
N ASP A 174 -8.39 17.30 15.25
CA ASP A 174 -8.72 18.28 16.28
C ASP A 174 -9.86 17.78 17.17
N HIS A 175 -10.88 17.14 16.57
CA HIS A 175 -11.99 16.54 17.33
C HIS A 175 -11.50 15.44 18.29
N PHE A 176 -10.61 14.55 17.84
CA PHE A 176 -10.05 13.49 18.70
C PHE A 176 -9.16 14.02 19.83
N SER A 177 -8.54 15.19 19.65
CA SER A 177 -7.79 15.84 20.74
C SER A 177 -8.70 16.43 21.82
N THR A 178 -9.94 16.81 21.46
CA THR A 178 -10.91 17.45 22.37
C THR A 178 -11.63 16.44 23.27
N ILE A 179 -11.86 15.21 22.78
CA ILE A 179 -12.50 14.11 23.55
C ILE A 179 -11.71 13.74 24.82
N HIS A 180 -10.42 14.11 24.91
CA HIS A 180 -9.56 13.84 26.07
C HIS A 180 -9.69 14.86 27.22
N VAL A 181 -10.46 15.94 27.04
CA VAL A 181 -10.57 17.04 28.03
C VAL A 181 -11.88 16.98 28.85
N SER A 182 -12.77 16.03 28.57
CA SER A 182 -14.06 15.86 29.27
C SER A 182 -14.13 14.56 30.07
#